data_AF-A0AAD7I503-F1
#
_entry.id   AF-A0AAD7I503-F1
#
_cell.length_a   1.000
_cell.length_b   1.000
_cell.length_c   1.000
_cell.angle_alpha   90.00
_cell.angle_beta   90.00
_cell.angle_gamma   90.00
#
_symmetry.space_group_name_H-M   'P 1'
#
loop_
_entity.id
_entity.type
_entity.pdbx_description
1 polymer ?
#
loop_
_entity_poly.entity_id
_entity_poly.type
_entity_poly.pdbx_seq_one_letter_code
_entity_poly.pdbx_strand_id
1 'polypeptide(L)'
;MTARNGSPDYDDADIVALIASLDLVDINATTPPRDPPTPPPTSPPPAAHRTIEYHTFPSIPRSRVHPPPSAPQTPSPSAPQTPSRRAPNPKVYLIESPTKHTSSQDWATAGAATQGVANARVRAIGRHKKKPRHGNAAFVVFYGLDVGVFLSWQEVDPLVTGVSCSLFRGYSTLAAAEAAFQFVLNNSWVRRTGDHIVAAIPRLPQPIHDISQLNVLNDTEDHDATWYVVYRGITPGVYRSHLESQLNTVGVSGALHERIQGKAEALRKFAEVFRRGEVNVVAPPYPDAGDVFL
;
A
#
# COMPACT_ATOMS: atom_id res chain seq x y z
N MET A 1 -5.54 -18.81 -22.30
CA MET A 1 -6.68 -18.01 -21.81
C MET A 1 -6.38 -17.53 -20.40
N THR A 2 -5.68 -16.41 -20.27
CA THR A 2 -5.37 -15.77 -18.99
C THR A 2 -6.62 -15.08 -18.47
N ALA A 3 -7.04 -15.40 -17.24
CA ALA A 3 -8.15 -14.72 -16.59
C ALA A 3 -7.80 -13.23 -16.45
N ARG A 4 -8.54 -12.36 -17.15
CA ARG A 4 -8.52 -10.92 -16.91
C ARG A 4 -9.06 -10.70 -15.50
N ASN A 5 -8.18 -10.52 -14.52
CA ASN A 5 -8.55 -10.06 -13.20
C ASN A 5 -9.25 -8.70 -13.39
N GLY A 6 -10.55 -8.66 -13.16
CA GLY A 6 -11.32 -7.43 -13.18
C GLY A 6 -10.79 -6.52 -12.09
N SER A 7 -10.01 -5.52 -12.48
CA SER A 7 -9.51 -4.47 -11.59
C SER A 7 -10.70 -3.82 -10.86
N PRO A 8 -10.70 -3.79 -9.52
CA PRO A 8 -11.69 -3.05 -8.72
C PRO A 8 -11.79 -1.59 -9.19
N ASP A 9 -12.99 -0.99 -9.13
CA ASP A 9 -13.13 0.45 -9.34
C ASP A 9 -12.44 1.18 -8.15
N TYR A 10 -11.37 1.93 -8.40
CA TYR A 10 -10.60 2.66 -7.39
C TYR A 10 -11.06 4.12 -7.33
N ASP A 11 -11.25 4.65 -6.12
CA ASP A 11 -11.57 6.07 -5.91
C ASP A 11 -10.31 6.92 -6.19
N ASP A 12 -10.43 7.94 -7.03
CA ASP A 12 -9.37 8.92 -7.34
C ASP A 12 -8.91 9.71 -6.10
N ALA A 13 -9.77 9.75 -5.07
CA ALA A 13 -9.52 10.44 -3.82
C ALA A 13 -8.28 9.91 -3.07
N ASP A 14 -7.95 8.61 -3.17
CA ASP A 14 -6.85 8.02 -2.37
C ASP A 14 -5.47 8.56 -2.76
N ILE A 15 -5.22 8.79 -4.06
CA ILE A 15 -3.92 9.33 -4.53
C ILE A 15 -3.92 10.85 -4.44
N VAL A 16 -5.04 11.52 -4.74
CA VAL A 16 -5.14 12.97 -4.55
C VAL A 16 -5.00 13.34 -3.08
N ALA A 17 -5.53 12.54 -2.14
CA ALA A 17 -5.32 12.73 -0.71
C ALA A 17 -3.88 12.43 -0.29
N LEU A 18 -3.23 11.42 -0.87
CA LEU A 18 -1.80 11.16 -0.64
C LEU A 18 -0.94 12.33 -1.15
N ILE A 19 -1.25 12.89 -2.32
CA ILE A 19 -0.54 14.02 -2.93
C ILE A 19 -0.85 15.33 -2.17
N ALA A 20 -2.11 15.59 -1.83
CA ALA A 20 -2.53 16.75 -1.04
C ALA A 20 -2.00 16.72 0.40
N SER A 21 -1.76 15.52 0.96
CA SER A 21 -1.07 15.37 2.26
C SER A 21 0.45 15.54 2.16
N LEU A 22 1.02 15.48 0.96
CA LEU A 22 2.44 15.74 0.68
C LEU A 22 2.70 17.20 0.27
N ASP A 23 1.65 17.99 -0.02
CA ASP A 23 1.74 19.42 -0.30
C ASP A 23 1.84 20.25 0.99
N LEU A 24 3.05 20.23 1.56
CA LEU A 24 3.58 21.31 2.42
C LEU A 24 5.03 21.64 2.01
N VAL A 25 5.32 21.54 0.70
CA VAL A 25 6.55 22.07 0.13
C VAL A 25 6.18 22.95 -1.05
N ASP A 26 6.19 24.27 -0.82
CA ASP A 26 6.13 25.30 -1.84
C ASP A 26 7.12 25.00 -2.97
N ILE A 27 6.63 24.48 -4.10
CA ILE A 27 7.42 24.37 -5.33
C ILE A 27 7.37 25.72 -6.04
N ASN A 28 7.95 26.74 -5.41
CA ASN A 28 8.25 28.01 -6.06
C ASN A 28 9.78 28.12 -6.19
N ALA A 29 10.36 27.32 -7.08
CA ALA A 29 11.78 27.33 -7.38
C ALA A 29 12.14 28.58 -8.21
N THR A 30 12.42 29.68 -7.52
CA THR A 30 13.26 30.75 -8.06
C THR A 30 14.70 30.26 -8.04
N THR A 31 15.24 29.88 -9.19
CA THR A 31 16.66 29.50 -9.35
C THR A 31 17.56 30.73 -9.14
N PRO A 32 18.45 30.76 -8.13
CA PRO A 32 19.49 31.78 -8.07
C PRO A 32 20.60 31.51 -9.11
N PRO A 33 21.34 32.56 -9.54
CA PRO A 33 22.41 32.42 -10.52
C PRO A 33 23.57 31.56 -9.97
N ARG A 34 24.14 30.76 -10.86
CA ARG A 34 25.17 29.75 -10.59
C ARG A 34 26.55 30.42 -10.47
N ASP A 35 27.11 30.46 -9.26
CA ASP A 35 28.49 30.88 -9.03
C ASP A 35 29.50 29.86 -9.58
N PRO A 36 30.71 30.30 -9.98
CA PRO A 36 31.77 29.44 -10.53
C PRO A 36 32.40 28.51 -9.47
N PRO A 37 33.00 27.39 -9.90
CA PRO A 37 33.48 26.33 -9.01
C PRO A 37 34.72 26.73 -8.20
N THR A 38 34.61 26.63 -6.87
CA THR A 38 35.70 26.75 -5.89
C THR A 38 36.62 25.51 -5.94
N PRO A 39 37.95 25.66 -5.79
CA PRO A 39 38.89 24.53 -5.72
C PRO A 39 38.69 23.67 -4.45
N PRO A 40 39.12 22.38 -4.48
CA PRO A 40 38.89 21.44 -3.40
C PRO A 40 39.70 21.77 -2.13
N PRO A 41 39.12 21.59 -0.93
CA PRO A 41 39.81 21.79 0.33
C PRO A 41 40.79 20.66 0.66
N THR A 42 41.98 21.06 1.12
CA THR A 42 43.04 20.20 1.67
C THR A 42 42.58 19.51 2.96
N SER A 43 42.75 18.19 3.02
CA SER A 43 42.40 17.35 4.20
C SER A 43 43.26 17.69 5.43
N PRO A 44 42.66 17.86 6.63
CA PRO A 44 43.38 17.86 7.89
C PRO A 44 43.54 16.44 8.50
N PRO A 45 44.53 16.23 9.39
CA PRO A 45 44.87 14.93 9.99
C PRO A 45 43.90 14.47 11.09
N PRO A 46 43.88 13.17 11.43
CA PRO A 46 42.94 12.58 12.39
C PRO A 46 43.23 12.96 13.85
N ALA A 47 42.22 13.49 14.53
CA ALA A 47 42.24 13.79 15.96
C ALA A 47 41.77 12.60 16.81
N ALA A 48 42.36 12.48 18.00
CA ALA A 48 42.28 11.38 18.95
C ALA A 48 40.87 11.11 19.51
N HIS A 49 40.64 9.83 19.81
CA HIS A 49 39.46 9.31 20.50
C HIS A 49 39.33 9.89 21.92
N ARG A 50 38.15 10.42 22.24
CA ARG A 50 37.78 10.89 23.59
C ARG A 50 36.69 9.97 24.15
N THR A 51 37.03 9.24 25.20
CA THR A 51 36.13 8.41 26.00
C THR A 51 35.09 9.29 26.70
N ILE A 52 33.80 8.95 26.57
CA ILE A 52 32.71 9.57 27.33
C ILE A 52 32.25 8.58 28.41
N GLU A 53 32.40 8.98 29.66
CA GLU A 53 31.83 8.30 30.83
C GLU A 53 30.35 8.68 30.98
N TYR A 54 29.49 7.69 31.18
CA TYR A 54 28.07 7.89 31.43
C TYR A 54 27.82 8.09 32.93
N HIS A 55 27.34 9.28 33.31
CA HIS A 55 26.85 9.53 34.66
C HIS A 55 25.39 9.07 34.81
N THR A 56 25.20 8.15 35.76
CA THR A 56 23.92 7.65 36.27
C THR A 56 23.16 8.76 37.02
N PHE A 57 21.92 9.05 36.60
CA PHE A 57 21.01 9.93 37.33
C PHE A 57 20.15 9.16 38.35
N PRO A 58 19.88 9.71 39.54
CA PRO A 58 19.03 9.10 40.56
C PRO A 58 17.53 9.32 40.31
N SER A 59 16.75 8.27 40.59
CA SER A 59 15.29 8.20 40.45
C SER A 59 14.54 9.04 41.50
N ILE A 60 13.54 9.80 41.04
CA ILE A 60 12.62 10.58 41.89
C ILE A 60 11.37 9.72 42.22
N PRO A 61 10.93 9.62 43.49
CA PRO A 61 9.70 8.91 43.86
C PRO A 61 8.44 9.73 43.51
N ARG A 62 7.47 9.09 42.83
CA ARG A 62 6.15 9.65 42.52
C ARG A 62 5.20 9.49 43.72
N SER A 63 4.74 10.61 44.28
CA SER A 63 3.66 10.67 45.27
C SER A 63 2.32 10.22 44.66
N ARG A 64 1.65 9.27 45.33
CA ARG A 64 0.25 8.89 45.06
C ARG A 64 -0.69 9.98 45.54
N VAL A 65 -1.45 10.57 44.63
CA VAL A 65 -2.63 11.38 44.95
C VAL A 65 -3.86 10.47 44.84
N HIS A 66 -4.62 10.38 45.92
CA HIS A 66 -5.89 9.64 45.96
C HIS A 66 -6.99 10.41 45.20
N PRO A 67 -7.83 9.73 44.40
CA PRO A 67 -8.98 10.37 43.77
C PRO A 67 -10.11 10.62 44.79
N PRO A 68 -10.87 11.72 44.64
CA PRO A 68 -12.01 12.04 45.50
C PRO A 68 -13.22 11.12 45.24
N PRO A 69 -14.13 10.99 46.23
CA PRO A 69 -15.30 10.14 46.16
C PRO A 69 -16.34 10.62 45.13
N SER A 70 -16.89 9.67 44.37
CA SER A 70 -17.86 9.88 43.30
C SER A 70 -19.20 10.43 43.81
N ALA A 71 -19.69 11.47 43.15
CA ALA A 71 -21.03 12.02 43.37
C ALA A 71 -22.13 11.10 42.80
N PRO A 72 -23.34 11.10 43.38
CA PRO A 72 -24.47 10.28 42.93
C PRO A 72 -24.98 10.71 41.55
N GLN A 73 -25.00 9.78 40.60
CA GLN A 73 -25.45 10.00 39.24
C GLN A 73 -26.98 10.05 39.18
N THR A 74 -27.51 11.14 38.63
CA THR A 74 -28.93 11.32 38.32
C THR A 74 -29.28 10.52 37.05
N PRO A 75 -30.41 9.80 36.99
CA PRO A 75 -30.79 9.02 35.80
C PRO A 75 -31.06 9.96 34.62
N SER A 76 -30.19 9.86 33.61
CA SER A 76 -30.29 10.66 32.39
C SER A 76 -31.44 10.15 31.50
N PRO A 77 -32.30 11.04 30.96
CA PRO A 77 -33.46 10.65 30.16
C PRO A 77 -33.02 9.92 28.88
N SER A 78 -33.73 8.82 28.58
CA SER A 78 -33.43 7.93 27.45
C SER A 78 -33.44 8.70 26.13
N ALA A 79 -32.28 8.78 25.48
CA ALA A 79 -32.14 9.42 24.19
C ALA A 79 -32.96 8.69 23.10
N PRO A 80 -33.51 9.41 22.12
CA PRO A 80 -34.24 8.81 21.00
C PRO A 80 -33.38 7.77 20.29
N GLN A 81 -33.91 6.57 20.09
CA GLN A 81 -33.21 5.49 19.38
C GLN A 81 -33.04 5.90 17.91
N THR A 82 -31.83 6.30 17.53
CA THR A 82 -31.47 6.53 16.13
C THR A 82 -31.67 5.24 15.34
N PRO A 83 -32.35 5.27 14.17
CA PRO A 83 -32.59 4.06 13.37
C PRO A 83 -31.25 3.39 13.05
N SER A 84 -31.09 2.16 13.54
CA SER A 84 -29.88 1.36 13.38
C SER A 84 -29.58 1.18 11.90
N ARG A 85 -28.49 1.83 11.43
CA ARG A 85 -27.99 1.72 10.06
C ARG A 85 -27.69 0.24 9.81
N ARG A 86 -28.49 -0.39 8.95
CA ARG A 86 -28.40 -1.82 8.63
C ARG A 86 -26.95 -2.14 8.22
N ALA A 87 -26.28 -2.97 9.02
CA ALA A 87 -24.90 -3.35 8.77
C ALA A 87 -24.78 -3.91 7.34
N PRO A 88 -23.73 -3.54 6.58
CA PRO A 88 -23.51 -4.10 5.26
C PRO A 88 -23.42 -5.63 5.35
N ASN A 89 -24.06 -6.33 4.41
CA ASN A 89 -24.00 -7.78 4.36
C ASN A 89 -22.54 -8.24 4.30
N PRO A 90 -22.13 -9.21 5.14
CA PRO A 90 -20.75 -9.68 5.16
C PRO A 90 -20.40 -10.28 3.80
N LYS A 91 -19.19 -9.96 3.30
CA LYS A 91 -18.65 -10.59 2.08
C LYS A 91 -18.39 -12.06 2.39
N VAL A 92 -18.90 -12.95 1.53
CA VAL A 92 -18.63 -14.40 1.61
C VAL A 92 -17.79 -14.78 0.41
N TYR A 93 -16.75 -15.58 0.64
CA TYR A 93 -15.81 -16.05 -0.38
C TYR A 93 -15.99 -17.55 -0.57
N LEU A 94 -16.25 -17.99 -1.80
CA LEU A 94 -16.27 -19.40 -2.16
C LEU A 94 -14.85 -19.86 -2.49
N ILE A 95 -14.44 -20.93 -1.84
CA ILE A 95 -13.20 -21.66 -2.06
C ILE A 95 -13.57 -22.89 -2.88
N GLU A 96 -13.05 -22.97 -4.11
CA GLU A 96 -13.24 -24.11 -5.01
C GLU A 96 -11.90 -24.82 -5.16
N SER A 97 -11.83 -26.09 -4.77
CA SER A 97 -10.69 -26.97 -5.05
C SER A 97 -11.18 -28.29 -5.66
N PRO A 98 -10.30 -29.09 -6.30
CA PRO A 98 -10.71 -30.37 -6.88
C PRO A 98 -11.35 -31.35 -5.87
N THR A 99 -11.01 -31.20 -4.58
CA THR A 99 -11.44 -32.12 -3.52
C THR A 99 -12.49 -31.53 -2.59
N LYS A 100 -12.66 -30.20 -2.55
CA LYS A 100 -13.52 -29.54 -1.57
C LYS A 100 -14.07 -28.20 -2.07
N HIS A 101 -15.35 -27.97 -1.80
CA HIS A 101 -15.98 -26.66 -1.93
C HIS A 101 -16.39 -26.18 -0.54
N THR A 102 -15.85 -25.03 -0.12
CA THR A 102 -16.19 -24.40 1.17
C THR A 102 -16.39 -22.91 0.98
N SER A 103 -17.00 -22.25 1.96
CA SER A 103 -17.07 -20.80 2.01
C SER A 103 -16.37 -20.26 3.26
N SER A 104 -15.77 -19.08 3.15
CA SER A 104 -15.19 -18.32 4.25
C SER A 104 -15.72 -16.89 4.23
N GLN A 105 -15.87 -16.27 5.40
CA GLN A 105 -16.16 -14.83 5.51
C GLN A 105 -14.90 -13.97 5.50
N ASP A 106 -13.73 -14.60 5.68
CA ASP A 106 -12.43 -13.94 5.69
C ASP A 106 -11.64 -14.27 4.43
N TRP A 107 -11.17 -13.23 3.74
CA TRP A 107 -10.41 -13.34 2.50
C TRP A 107 -9.03 -13.94 2.72
N ALA A 108 -8.35 -13.57 3.82
CA ALA A 108 -7.03 -14.09 4.13
C ALA A 108 -7.08 -15.62 4.32
N THR A 109 -8.00 -16.08 5.16
CA THR A 109 -8.25 -17.51 5.40
C THR A 109 -8.67 -18.25 4.12
N ALA A 110 -9.52 -17.63 3.28
CA ALA A 110 -9.94 -18.23 2.02
C ALA A 110 -8.77 -18.39 1.05
N GLY A 111 -7.93 -17.35 0.93
CA GLY A 111 -6.73 -17.36 0.09
C GLY A 111 -5.73 -18.42 0.55
N ALA A 112 -5.44 -18.47 1.85
CA ALA A 112 -4.55 -19.46 2.46
C ALA A 112 -5.00 -20.89 2.15
N ALA A 113 -6.31 -21.19 2.23
CA ALA A 113 -6.86 -22.51 1.93
C ALA A 113 -6.65 -22.98 0.47
N THR A 114 -6.32 -22.08 -0.45
CA THR A 114 -6.02 -22.42 -1.86
C THR A 114 -4.54 -22.51 -2.18
N GLN A 115 -3.66 -22.11 -1.26
CA GLN A 115 -2.23 -22.12 -1.49
C GLN A 115 -1.69 -23.54 -1.61
N GLY A 116 -0.90 -23.79 -2.66
CA GLY A 116 -0.31 -25.11 -2.94
C GLY A 116 -1.29 -26.16 -3.47
N VAL A 117 -2.58 -25.86 -3.59
CA VAL A 117 -3.57 -26.78 -4.11
C VAL A 117 -3.77 -26.53 -5.60
N ALA A 118 -3.35 -27.50 -6.43
CA ALA A 118 -3.49 -27.41 -7.88
C ALA A 118 -4.97 -27.17 -8.27
N ASN A 119 -5.20 -26.20 -9.17
CA ASN A 119 -6.52 -25.79 -9.65
C ASN A 119 -7.48 -25.26 -8.58
N ALA A 120 -7.02 -24.96 -7.36
CA ALA A 120 -7.84 -24.28 -6.38
C ALA A 120 -7.97 -22.79 -6.69
N ARG A 121 -9.15 -22.21 -6.44
CA ARG A 121 -9.41 -20.78 -6.62
C ARG A 121 -10.40 -20.26 -5.58
N VAL A 122 -10.28 -18.98 -5.25
CA VAL A 122 -11.23 -18.25 -4.40
C VAL A 122 -12.01 -17.25 -5.24
N ARG A 123 -13.32 -17.16 -5.04
CA ARG A 123 -14.16 -16.12 -5.65
C ARG A 123 -15.07 -15.47 -4.61
N ALA A 124 -15.23 -14.15 -4.67
CA ALA A 124 -16.22 -13.45 -3.85
C ALA A 124 -17.64 -13.76 -4.33
N ILE A 125 -18.51 -14.19 -3.42
CA ILE A 125 -19.93 -14.43 -3.64
C ILE A 125 -20.67 -13.11 -3.38
N GLY A 126 -20.95 -12.37 -4.44
CA GLY A 126 -21.71 -11.13 -4.37
C GLY A 126 -21.70 -10.41 -5.70
N ARG A 127 -22.88 -9.98 -6.17
CA ARG A 127 -22.95 -9.11 -7.35
C ARG A 127 -22.57 -7.70 -6.93
N HIS A 128 -21.31 -7.34 -7.12
CA HIS A 128 -20.96 -5.93 -7.17
C HIS A 128 -21.69 -5.32 -8.37
N LYS A 129 -22.60 -4.38 -8.11
CA LYS A 129 -23.13 -3.52 -9.17
C LYS A 129 -21.94 -2.77 -9.74
N LYS A 130 -21.61 -3.02 -11.01
CA LYS A 130 -20.59 -2.24 -11.71
C LYS A 130 -21.04 -0.79 -11.67
N LYS A 131 -20.25 0.08 -11.05
CA LYS A 131 -20.52 1.52 -11.16
C LYS A 131 -20.29 1.90 -12.62
N PRO A 132 -21.07 2.85 -13.17
CA PRO A 132 -20.72 3.43 -14.47
C PRO A 132 -19.31 4.00 -14.35
N ARG A 133 -18.43 3.59 -15.27
CA ARG A 133 -17.07 4.13 -15.33
C ARG A 133 -17.18 5.55 -15.86
N HIS A 134 -16.81 6.53 -15.04
CA HIS A 134 -16.56 7.87 -15.55
C HIS A 134 -15.38 7.78 -16.54
N GLY A 135 -15.45 8.51 -17.65
CA GLY A 135 -14.35 8.55 -18.61
C GLY A 135 -13.09 9.08 -17.93
N ASN A 136 -11.96 8.39 -18.11
CA ASN A 136 -10.68 8.89 -17.65
C ASN A 136 -10.18 9.95 -18.64
N ALA A 137 -9.70 11.09 -18.14
CA ALA A 137 -9.14 12.16 -18.96
C ALA A 137 -7.67 11.93 -19.30
N ALA A 138 -6.95 11.17 -18.46
CA ALA A 138 -5.56 10.80 -18.68
C ALA A 138 -5.29 9.42 -18.08
N PHE A 139 -4.18 8.81 -18.49
CA PHE A 139 -3.73 7.50 -18.05
C PHE A 139 -2.25 7.58 -17.68
N VAL A 140 -1.85 6.88 -16.64
CA VAL A 140 -0.45 6.72 -16.25
C VAL A 140 -0.07 5.26 -16.40
N VAL A 141 1.01 4.99 -17.13
CA VAL A 141 1.62 3.66 -17.20
C VAL A 141 2.86 3.67 -16.31
N PHE A 142 2.77 2.94 -15.20
CA PHE A 142 3.85 2.77 -14.22
C PHE A 142 4.80 1.64 -14.63
N TYR A 143 4.22 0.59 -15.24
CA TYR A 143 4.92 -0.58 -15.75
C TYR A 143 4.28 -1.02 -17.07
N GLY A 144 5.07 -1.11 -18.15
CA GLY A 144 4.60 -1.48 -19.50
C GLY A 144 5.73 -1.43 -20.53
N LEU A 145 5.44 -1.63 -21.82
CA LEU A 145 6.45 -1.46 -22.89
C LEU A 145 7.05 -0.05 -22.91
N ASP A 146 6.22 0.94 -22.61
CA ASP A 146 6.65 2.30 -22.32
C ASP A 146 5.92 2.82 -21.07
N VAL A 147 6.46 3.88 -20.49
CA VAL A 147 6.02 4.48 -19.23
C VAL A 147 5.84 5.97 -19.40
N GLY A 148 4.83 6.54 -18.76
CA GLY A 148 4.49 7.94 -18.95
C GLY A 148 3.05 8.26 -18.62
N VAL A 149 2.69 9.50 -18.93
CA VAL A 149 1.33 10.01 -18.89
C VAL A 149 0.81 10.12 -20.33
N PHE A 150 -0.36 9.55 -20.56
CA PHE A 150 -0.99 9.45 -21.88
C PHE A 150 -2.41 10.03 -21.83
N LEU A 151 -2.87 10.62 -22.92
CA LEU A 151 -4.17 11.29 -22.98
C LEU A 151 -5.30 10.37 -23.44
N SER A 152 -4.97 9.23 -24.05
CA SER A 152 -5.94 8.34 -24.65
C SER A 152 -5.67 6.87 -24.33
N TRP A 153 -6.74 6.06 -24.26
CA TRP A 153 -6.59 4.61 -24.10
C TRP A 153 -5.96 3.97 -25.33
N GLN A 154 -6.17 4.54 -26.52
CA GLN A 154 -5.60 4.07 -27.77
C GLN A 154 -4.06 4.08 -27.76
N GLU A 155 -3.45 5.05 -27.08
CA GLU A 155 -2.00 5.10 -26.85
C GLU A 155 -1.54 4.05 -25.81
N VAL A 156 -2.33 3.86 -24.75
CA VAL A 156 -1.97 2.97 -23.63
C VAL A 156 -2.13 1.50 -23.96
N ASP A 157 -3.19 1.12 -24.68
CA ASP A 157 -3.52 -0.26 -24.99
C ASP A 157 -2.34 -1.07 -25.56
N PRO A 158 -1.63 -0.62 -26.60
CA PRO A 158 -0.48 -1.36 -27.13
C PRO A 158 0.69 -1.46 -26.13
N LEU A 159 0.77 -0.57 -25.12
CA LEU A 159 1.85 -0.56 -24.13
C LEU A 159 1.62 -1.52 -22.96
N VAL A 160 0.38 -1.94 -22.74
CA VAL A 160 -0.02 -2.74 -21.56
C VAL A 160 -0.69 -4.06 -21.95
N THR A 161 -1.39 -4.12 -23.08
CA THR A 161 -2.10 -5.32 -23.51
C THR A 161 -1.11 -6.39 -23.98
N GLY A 162 -1.20 -7.57 -23.36
CA GLY A 162 -0.27 -8.68 -23.62
C GLY A 162 1.04 -8.60 -22.84
N VAL A 163 1.27 -7.50 -22.12
CA VAL A 163 2.47 -7.32 -21.30
C VAL A 163 2.22 -7.91 -19.91
N SER A 164 3.02 -8.93 -19.56
CA SER A 164 2.97 -9.51 -18.23
C SER A 164 3.27 -8.43 -17.19
N CYS A 165 2.47 -8.39 -16.13
CA CYS A 165 2.66 -7.47 -15.00
C CYS A 165 2.49 -5.97 -15.34
N SER A 166 1.91 -5.61 -16.49
CA SER A 166 1.58 -4.22 -16.82
C SER A 166 0.79 -3.55 -15.69
N LEU A 167 1.21 -2.36 -15.29
CA LEU A 167 0.57 -1.58 -14.24
C LEU A 167 0.28 -0.19 -14.76
N PHE A 168 -0.99 0.13 -14.89
CA PHE A 168 -1.47 1.42 -15.34
C PHE A 168 -2.70 1.85 -14.53
N ARG A 169 -3.00 3.14 -14.54
CA ARG A 169 -4.20 3.72 -13.93
C ARG A 169 -4.74 4.86 -14.76
N GLY A 170 -6.07 4.94 -14.88
CA GLY A 170 -6.75 6.11 -15.43
C GLY A 170 -7.07 7.12 -14.32
N TYR A 171 -7.04 8.40 -14.67
CA TYR A 171 -7.32 9.54 -13.79
C TYR A 171 -8.38 10.43 -14.44
N SER A 172 -9.22 11.03 -13.60
CA SER A 172 -10.23 12.01 -14.04
C SER A 172 -9.65 13.33 -14.56
N THR A 173 -8.40 13.68 -14.23
CA THR A 173 -7.72 14.90 -14.70
C THR A 173 -6.27 14.63 -15.10
N LEU A 174 -5.75 15.43 -16.04
CA LEU A 174 -4.34 15.36 -16.46
C LEU A 174 -3.38 15.71 -15.32
N ALA A 175 -3.67 16.77 -14.57
CA ALA A 175 -2.82 17.19 -13.45
C ALA A 175 -2.67 16.09 -12.38
N ALA A 176 -3.74 15.35 -12.06
CA ALA A 176 -3.66 14.23 -11.13
C ALA A 176 -2.80 13.08 -11.67
N ALA A 177 -2.88 12.81 -12.98
CA ALA A 177 -2.04 11.82 -13.65
C ALA A 177 -0.55 12.21 -13.62
N GLU A 178 -0.23 13.48 -13.93
CA GLU A 178 1.13 14.02 -13.89
C GLU A 178 1.71 13.98 -12.48
N ALA A 179 0.96 14.41 -11.47
CA ALA A 179 1.40 14.38 -10.09
C ALA A 179 1.65 12.94 -9.60
N ALA A 180 0.77 12.00 -9.95
CA ALA A 180 0.98 10.58 -9.65
C ALA A 180 2.22 10.02 -10.35
N PHE A 181 2.48 10.41 -11.60
CA PHE A 181 3.67 9.99 -12.34
C PHE A 181 4.96 10.60 -11.75
N GLN A 182 4.95 11.86 -11.36
CA GLN A 182 6.10 12.49 -10.68
C GLN A 182 6.39 11.82 -9.32
N PHE A 183 5.35 11.48 -8.56
CA PHE A 183 5.50 10.76 -7.29
C PHE A 183 6.22 9.43 -7.47
N VAL A 184 5.84 8.61 -8.45
CA VAL A 184 6.51 7.32 -8.71
C VAL A 184 7.92 7.49 -9.28
N LEU A 185 8.16 8.54 -10.07
CA LEU A 185 9.49 8.84 -10.60
C LEU A 185 10.45 9.20 -9.45
N ASN A 186 10.01 10.07 -8.54
CA ASN A 186 10.79 10.47 -7.35
C ASN A 186 11.13 9.27 -6.45
N ASN A 187 10.27 8.26 -6.42
CA ASN A 187 10.51 7.03 -5.68
C ASN A 187 11.20 5.92 -6.49
N SER A 188 11.52 6.17 -7.76
CA SER A 188 12.12 5.19 -8.68
C SER A 188 11.29 3.91 -8.87
N TRP A 189 9.96 4.04 -8.85
CA TRP A 189 9.00 2.93 -9.00
C TRP A 189 8.55 2.68 -10.45
N VAL A 190 9.02 3.48 -11.40
CA VAL A 190 8.70 3.36 -12.84
C VAL A 190 9.64 2.36 -13.53
N ARG A 191 9.10 1.55 -14.45
CA ARG A 191 9.88 0.53 -15.19
C ARG A 191 9.30 0.22 -16.57
N ARG A 192 10.17 0.06 -17.57
CA ARG A 192 9.79 -0.50 -18.88
C ARG A 192 9.97 -2.01 -18.90
N THR A 193 9.13 -2.70 -19.65
CA THR A 193 9.29 -4.12 -19.95
C THR A 193 10.56 -4.32 -20.80
N GLY A 194 11.46 -5.17 -20.33
CA GLY A 194 12.74 -5.44 -21.01
C GLY A 194 13.95 -4.76 -20.35
N ASP A 195 13.76 -3.72 -19.54
CA ASP A 195 14.81 -3.23 -18.65
C ASP A 195 15.06 -4.33 -17.59
N HIS A 196 16.15 -5.09 -17.78
CA HIS A 196 16.42 -6.35 -17.09
C HIS A 196 15.94 -6.41 -15.63
N ILE A 197 15.08 -7.41 -15.39
CA ILE A 197 14.20 -7.65 -14.24
C ILE A 197 14.95 -7.91 -12.91
N VAL A 198 16.29 -7.87 -12.92
CA VAL A 198 17.14 -8.31 -11.80
C VAL A 198 17.29 -7.24 -10.72
N ALA A 199 17.10 -5.96 -11.04
CA ALA A 199 17.05 -4.94 -10.01
C ALA A 199 15.64 -4.90 -9.42
N ALA A 200 15.44 -5.65 -8.33
CA ALA A 200 14.37 -5.37 -7.36
C ALA A 200 14.18 -3.85 -7.31
N ILE A 201 12.92 -3.37 -7.40
CA ILE A 201 12.63 -1.93 -7.32
C ILE A 201 13.49 -1.40 -6.15
N PRO A 202 14.46 -0.49 -6.40
CA PRO A 202 15.60 -0.26 -5.51
C PRO A 202 15.16 0.03 -4.08
N ARG A 203 13.96 0.58 -3.96
CA ARG A 203 13.19 0.72 -2.75
C ARG A 203 11.75 0.35 -3.06
N LEU A 204 11.43 -0.95 -3.05
CA LEU A 204 10.03 -1.34 -2.89
C LEU A 204 9.47 -0.57 -1.70
N PRO A 205 8.23 -0.06 -1.79
CA PRO A 205 7.59 0.56 -0.64
C PRO A 205 7.74 -0.39 0.55
N GLN A 206 8.43 0.08 1.58
CA GLN A 206 8.70 -0.74 2.76
C GLN A 206 7.39 -0.84 3.52
N PRO A 207 6.93 -2.05 3.84
CA PRO A 207 5.71 -2.20 4.59
C PRO A 207 5.88 -1.65 6.01
N ILE A 208 4.79 -1.17 6.60
CA ILE A 208 4.78 -0.83 8.02
C ILE A 208 4.73 -2.16 8.79
N HIS A 209 5.89 -2.60 9.30
CA HIS A 209 6.05 -3.89 9.98
C HIS A 209 5.90 -3.83 11.50
N ASP A 210 6.19 -2.69 12.11
CA ASP A 210 6.37 -2.61 13.55
C ASP A 210 5.23 -1.84 14.22
N ILE A 211 4.52 -2.54 15.10
CA ILE A 211 3.48 -1.99 15.97
C ILE A 211 4.09 -0.94 16.92
N SER A 212 5.38 -1.05 17.24
CA SER A 212 6.12 -0.09 18.08
C SER A 212 6.34 1.25 17.39
N GLN A 213 6.41 1.26 16.05
CA GLN A 213 6.48 2.50 15.25
C GLN A 213 5.12 3.21 15.15
N LEU A 214 4.03 2.59 15.62
CA LEU A 214 2.70 3.22 15.63
C LEU A 214 2.58 4.35 16.63
N ASN A 215 3.28 4.27 17.77
CA ASN A 215 3.18 5.31 18.79
C ASN A 215 3.80 6.64 18.34
N VAL A 216 4.62 6.64 17.28
CA VAL A 216 5.25 7.85 16.72
C VAL A 216 4.36 8.47 15.62
N LEU A 217 3.31 7.78 15.16
CA LEU A 217 2.41 8.23 14.10
C LEU A 217 1.00 8.63 14.61
N ASN A 218 0.80 8.83 15.91
CA ASN A 218 -0.40 9.48 16.47
C ASN A 218 -0.27 11.01 16.26
N ASP A 219 -1.22 11.78 15.72
CA ASP A 219 -2.62 11.84 16.14
C ASP A 219 -3.58 12.46 15.09
N THR A 220 -3.17 12.60 13.83
CA THR A 220 -4.03 13.15 12.75
C THR A 220 -4.42 12.11 11.71
N GLU A 221 -4.27 10.82 12.02
CA GLU A 221 -4.56 9.77 11.05
C GLU A 221 -6.06 9.63 10.81
N ASP A 222 -6.44 10.01 9.60
CA ASP A 222 -7.78 9.95 9.03
C ASP A 222 -8.36 8.54 9.21
N HIS A 223 -9.29 8.38 10.14
CA HIS A 223 -9.97 7.11 10.42
C HIS A 223 -10.71 6.57 9.19
N ASP A 224 -11.00 7.44 8.23
CA ASP A 224 -11.67 7.13 6.98
C ASP A 224 -10.67 6.83 5.84
N ALA A 225 -9.36 6.92 6.09
CA ALA A 225 -8.37 6.55 5.10
C ALA A 225 -8.39 5.03 4.85
N THR A 226 -8.30 4.70 3.56
CA THR A 226 -8.18 3.34 3.10
C THR A 226 -6.72 2.86 3.15
N TRP A 227 -6.51 1.68 3.72
CA TRP A 227 -5.22 1.00 3.77
C TRP A 227 -5.25 -0.32 3.01
N TYR A 228 -4.08 -0.75 2.55
CA TYR A 228 -3.94 -1.96 1.74
C TYR A 228 -3.00 -2.94 2.45
N VAL A 229 -3.50 -4.13 2.76
CA VAL A 229 -2.73 -5.17 3.46
C VAL A 229 -2.36 -6.25 2.47
N VAL A 230 -1.07 -6.52 2.30
CA VAL A 230 -0.55 -7.62 1.50
C VAL A 230 -0.13 -8.73 2.44
N TYR A 231 -0.83 -9.87 2.38
CA TYR A 231 -0.50 -11.08 3.14
C TYR A 231 0.48 -11.97 2.37
N ARG A 232 0.38 -11.99 1.04
CA ARG A 232 1.28 -12.75 0.16
C ARG A 232 1.71 -11.91 -1.02
N GLY A 233 3.02 -11.70 -1.16
CA GLY A 233 3.62 -10.80 -2.15
C GLY A 233 5.15 -10.80 -2.05
N ILE A 234 5.79 -9.90 -2.79
CA ILE A 234 7.25 -9.70 -2.76
C ILE A 234 7.68 -9.21 -1.37
N THR A 235 6.98 -8.19 -0.86
CA THR A 235 7.14 -7.70 0.50
C THR A 235 5.75 -7.66 1.14
N PRO A 236 5.36 -8.61 2.00
CA PRO A 236 4.09 -8.54 2.69
C PRO A 236 4.08 -7.45 3.78
N GLY A 237 2.92 -6.82 4.01
CA GLY A 237 2.69 -5.86 5.08
C GLY A 237 1.58 -4.87 4.77
N VAL A 238 1.60 -3.71 5.45
CA VAL A 238 0.52 -2.71 5.36
C VAL A 238 1.01 -1.46 4.63
N TYR A 239 0.21 -1.01 3.67
CA TYR A 239 0.51 0.04 2.70
C TYR A 239 -0.51 1.15 2.72
N ARG A 240 -0.03 2.37 2.42
CA ARG A 240 -0.86 3.58 2.38
C ARG A 240 -1.64 3.69 1.09
N SER A 241 -1.09 3.17 -0.01
CA SER A 241 -1.73 3.29 -1.31
C SER A 241 -1.89 1.96 -2.02
N HIS A 242 -2.90 1.91 -2.89
CA HIS A 242 -3.13 0.77 -3.75
C HIS A 242 -1.90 0.46 -4.62
N LEU A 243 -1.27 1.50 -5.16
CA LEU A 243 -0.13 1.39 -6.04
C LEU A 243 1.05 0.68 -5.34
N GLU A 244 1.34 1.05 -4.09
CA GLU A 244 2.36 0.37 -3.28
C GLU A 244 2.06 -1.12 -3.10
N SER A 245 0.80 -1.45 -2.80
CA SER A 245 0.37 -2.85 -2.66
C SER A 245 0.45 -3.62 -3.98
N GLN A 246 0.14 -2.98 -5.12
CA GLN A 246 0.25 -3.58 -6.45
C GLN A 246 1.70 -3.83 -6.84
N LEU A 247 2.61 -2.89 -6.59
CA LEU A 247 4.04 -3.10 -6.85
C LEU A 247 4.60 -4.30 -6.08
N ASN A 248 4.00 -4.65 -4.93
CA ASN A 248 4.37 -5.81 -4.13
C ASN A 248 3.58 -7.09 -4.46
N THR A 249 2.59 -7.04 -5.34
CA THR A 249 1.74 -8.21 -5.67
C THR A 249 1.65 -8.52 -7.16
N VAL A 250 1.99 -7.58 -8.03
CA VAL A 250 1.93 -7.74 -9.47
C VAL A 250 2.90 -8.84 -9.92
N GLY A 251 2.42 -9.73 -10.79
CA GLY A 251 3.19 -10.89 -11.25
C GLY A 251 3.34 -12.03 -10.24
N VAL A 252 3.01 -11.82 -8.97
CA VAL A 252 3.13 -12.86 -7.95
C VAL A 252 1.95 -13.82 -8.03
N SER A 253 2.23 -15.08 -8.41
CA SER A 253 1.20 -16.12 -8.52
C SER A 253 0.53 -16.38 -7.16
N GLY A 254 -0.78 -16.14 -7.11
CA GLY A 254 -1.58 -16.25 -5.89
C GLY A 254 -1.24 -15.21 -4.82
N ALA A 255 -0.79 -14.01 -5.23
CA ALA A 255 -0.70 -12.86 -4.35
C ALA A 255 -2.03 -12.65 -3.59
N LEU A 256 -1.92 -12.25 -2.33
CA LEU A 256 -3.07 -12.09 -1.45
C LEU A 256 -2.99 -10.73 -0.79
N HIS A 257 -3.96 -9.88 -1.10
CA HIS A 257 -4.08 -8.56 -0.48
C HIS A 257 -5.55 -8.21 -0.22
N GLU A 258 -5.76 -7.26 0.70
CA GLU A 258 -7.08 -6.79 1.11
C GLU A 258 -7.05 -5.28 1.36
N ARG A 259 -8.18 -4.63 1.06
CA ARG A 259 -8.42 -3.21 1.36
C ARG A 259 -9.18 -3.12 2.69
N ILE A 260 -8.69 -2.31 3.62
CA ILE A 260 -9.26 -2.15 4.97
C ILE A 260 -9.41 -0.65 5.27
N GLN A 261 -10.50 -0.27 5.92
CA GLN A 261 -10.70 1.11 6.36
C GLN A 261 -10.01 1.31 7.70
N GLY A 262 -9.23 2.38 7.83
CA GLY A 262 -8.49 2.70 9.03
C GLY A 262 -7.21 1.89 9.19
N LYS A 263 -6.13 2.59 9.54
CA LYS A 263 -4.80 1.99 9.72
C LYS A 263 -4.74 0.97 10.85
N ALA A 264 -5.33 1.30 11.99
CA ALA A 264 -5.30 0.46 13.18
C ALA A 264 -5.94 -0.91 12.92
N GLU A 265 -7.05 -0.93 12.16
CA GLU A 265 -7.68 -2.18 11.75
C GLU A 265 -6.81 -2.96 10.77
N ALA A 266 -6.22 -2.28 9.78
CA ALA A 266 -5.33 -2.91 8.80
C ALA A 266 -4.13 -3.60 9.47
N LEU A 267 -3.49 -2.93 10.43
CA LEU A 267 -2.36 -3.47 11.18
C LEU A 267 -2.78 -4.60 12.13
N ARG A 268 -3.90 -4.44 12.84
CA ARG A 268 -4.46 -5.51 13.68
C ARG A 268 -4.69 -6.77 12.86
N LYS A 269 -5.30 -6.63 11.68
CA LYS A 269 -5.57 -7.76 10.79
C LYS A 269 -4.29 -8.37 10.24
N PHE A 270 -3.31 -7.56 9.82
CA PHE A 270 -2.01 -8.07 9.39
C PHE A 270 -1.30 -8.86 10.50
N ALA A 271 -1.25 -8.32 11.72
CA ALA A 271 -0.63 -8.96 12.87
C ALA A 271 -1.33 -10.28 13.27
N GLU A 272 -2.65 -10.37 13.11
CA GLU A 272 -3.40 -11.62 13.31
C GLU A 272 -3.00 -12.70 12.30
N VAL A 273 -3.00 -12.38 11.01
CA VAL A 273 -2.63 -13.31 9.93
C VAL A 273 -1.14 -13.69 10.03
N PHE A 274 -0.28 -12.75 10.43
CA PHE A 274 1.13 -12.99 10.69
C PHE A 274 1.34 -14.00 11.82
N ARG A 275 0.63 -13.84 12.95
CA ARG A 275 0.69 -14.80 14.08
C ARG A 275 0.21 -16.20 13.71
N ARG A 276 -0.68 -16.33 12.72
CA ARG A 276 -1.15 -17.63 12.20
C ARG A 276 -0.14 -18.30 11.25
N GLY A 277 0.95 -17.62 10.87
CA GLY A 277 1.92 -18.16 9.91
C GLY A 277 1.42 -18.14 8.46
N GLU A 278 0.42 -17.30 8.15
CA GLU A 278 -0.21 -17.25 6.82
C GLU A 278 0.36 -16.14 5.93
N VAL A 279 1.26 -15.32 6.48
CA VAL A 279 1.99 -14.30 5.72
C VAL A 279 3.16 -14.95 4.99
N ASN A 280 3.19 -14.79 3.67
CA ASN A 280 4.14 -15.48 2.80
C ASN A 280 4.91 -14.50 1.91
N VAL A 281 6.23 -14.45 2.10
CA VAL A 281 7.15 -13.78 1.18
C VAL A 281 7.31 -14.68 -0.04
N VAL A 282 7.03 -14.14 -1.22
CA VAL A 282 7.23 -14.85 -2.49
C VAL A 282 8.37 -14.16 -3.20
N ALA A 283 9.38 -14.94 -3.63
CA ALA A 283 10.42 -14.39 -4.48
C ALA A 283 9.76 -13.76 -5.71
N PRO A 284 10.25 -12.59 -6.18
CA PRO A 284 9.75 -12.02 -7.41
C PRO A 284 9.82 -13.10 -8.51
N PRO A 285 8.79 -13.21 -9.37
CA PRO A 285 8.62 -14.31 -10.32
C PRO A 285 9.74 -14.45 -11.36
N TYR A 286 10.78 -13.62 -11.31
CA TYR A 286 11.87 -13.58 -12.29
C TYR A 286 13.23 -13.49 -11.61
N PRO A 287 13.88 -14.64 -11.33
CA PRO A 287 15.32 -14.70 -11.17
C PRO A 287 16.05 -15.28 -12.39
N ASP A 288 15.38 -15.85 -13.40
CA ASP A 288 16.08 -16.53 -14.49
C ASP A 288 16.24 -15.66 -15.75
N ALA A 289 17.46 -15.20 -15.95
CA ALA A 289 17.97 -14.44 -17.09
C ALA A 289 18.06 -15.27 -18.41
N GLY A 290 17.22 -16.30 -18.60
CA GLY A 290 17.47 -17.36 -19.59
C GLY A 290 16.50 -17.45 -20.77
N ASP A 291 15.19 -17.38 -20.55
CA ASP A 291 14.22 -17.75 -21.59
C ASP A 291 13.49 -16.52 -22.14
N VAL A 292 14.15 -15.85 -23.08
CA VAL A 292 13.48 -14.93 -24.01
C VAL A 292 12.74 -15.79 -25.05
N PHE A 293 11.43 -15.98 -24.86
CA PHE A 293 10.57 -16.45 -25.94
C PHE A 293 10.48 -15.34 -27.00
N LEU A 294 11.29 -15.49 -28.07
CA LEU A 294 11.11 -14.80 -29.35
C LEU A 294 9.97 -15.43 -30.14
#